data_AF-A0A848KC98-F1
#
_entry.id   AF-A0A848KC98-F1
#
_cell.length_a   1.000
_cell.length_b   1.000
_cell.length_c   1.000
_cell.angle_alpha   90.00
_cell.angle_beta   90.00
_cell.angle_gamma   90.00
#
_symmetry.space_group_name_H-M   'P 1'
#
loop_
_entity.id
_entity.type
_entity.pdbx_description
1 polymer ?
#
loop_
_entity_poly.entity_id
_entity_poly.type
_entity_poly.pdbx_seq_one_letter_code
_entity_poly.pdbx_strand_id
1 'polypeptide(L)' 'MTANAKEELARELGGDLGGLDQLSEEHAADLLALFKAARVEERKDLDKSINDTLSALPWVLRGPAKKIMFGGGHK' A
#
# COMPACT_ATOMS: atom_id res chain seq x y z
N MET A 1 -2.38 17.69 -17.67
CA MET A 1 -3.70 17.44 -17.07
C MET A 1 -3.44 16.96 -15.65
N THR A 2 -3.64 17.83 -14.67
CA THR A 2 -3.58 17.48 -13.24
C THR A 2 -4.76 16.57 -12.94
N ALA A 3 -4.52 15.31 -12.56
CA ALA A 3 -5.58 14.40 -12.17
C ALA A 3 -6.37 14.99 -10.98
N ASN A 4 -7.69 14.89 -11.03
CA ASN A 4 -8.57 15.39 -9.98
C ASN A 4 -8.42 14.49 -8.73
N ALA A 5 -8.42 15.07 -7.52
CA ALA A 5 -8.22 14.33 -6.28
C ALA A 5 -9.26 13.20 -6.09
N LYS A 6 -10.49 13.40 -6.60
CA LYS A 6 -11.55 12.40 -6.63
C LYS A 6 -11.24 11.23 -7.55
N GLU A 7 -10.70 11.49 -8.74
CA GLU A 7 -10.32 10.43 -9.70
C GLU A 7 -9.20 9.56 -9.14
N GLU A 8 -8.25 10.19 -8.46
CA GLU A 8 -7.15 9.48 -7.82
C GLU A 8 -7.62 8.68 -6.60
N LEU A 9 -8.52 9.24 -5.79
CA LEU A 9 -9.15 8.52 -4.68
C LEU A 9 -10.01 7.35 -5.14
N ALA A 10 -10.83 7.52 -6.19
CA ALA A 10 -11.61 6.44 -6.80
C ALA A 10 -10.71 5.28 -7.23
N ARG A 11 -9.57 5.59 -7.86
CA ARG A 11 -8.60 4.56 -8.27
C ARG A 11 -8.01 3.80 -7.09
N GLU A 12 -7.63 4.48 -6.01
CA GLU A 12 -7.09 3.80 -4.81
C GLU A 12 -8.14 2.92 -4.12
N LEU A 13 -9.42 3.30 -4.19
CA LEU A 13 -10.54 2.58 -3.59
C LEU A 13 -11.14 1.46 -4.48
N GLY A 14 -10.61 1.28 -5.69
CA GLY A 14 -11.03 0.19 -6.58
C GLY A 14 -12.16 0.52 -7.55
N GLY A 15 -12.44 1.81 -7.80
CA GLY A 15 -13.37 2.25 -8.82
C GLY A 15 -14.29 3.39 -8.38
N ASP A 16 -15.35 3.58 -9.15
CA ASP A 16 -16.37 4.59 -8.86
C ASP A 16 -17.19 4.19 -7.62
N LEU A 17 -17.04 4.99 -6.57
CA LEU A 17 -17.83 4.89 -5.36
C LEU A 17 -18.75 6.10 -5.36
N GLY A 18 -20.06 5.89 -5.57
CA GLY A 18 -21.04 6.96 -5.78
C GLY A 18 -21.17 8.02 -4.67
N GLY A 19 -20.42 7.90 -3.57
CA GLY A 19 -20.28 8.94 -2.55
C GLY A 19 -19.15 9.95 -2.82
N LEU A 20 -18.22 9.68 -3.73
CA LEU A 20 -17.07 10.57 -4.03
C LEU A 20 -17.52 11.89 -4.69
N ASP A 21 -18.62 11.86 -5.43
CA ASP A 21 -19.22 13.07 -6.02
C ASP A 21 -19.73 14.05 -4.97
N GLN A 22 -20.09 13.56 -3.78
CA GLN A 22 -20.56 14.39 -2.67
C GLN A 22 -19.42 15.09 -1.90
N LEU A 23 -18.17 14.65 -2.10
CA LEU A 23 -17.02 15.30 -1.50
C LEU A 23 -16.67 16.59 -2.25
N SER A 24 -16.20 17.60 -1.52
CA SER A 24 -15.46 18.69 -2.17
C SER A 24 -14.10 18.16 -2.64
N GLU A 25 -13.44 18.88 -3.55
CA GLU A 25 -12.06 18.56 -3.96
C GLU A 25 -11.10 18.52 -2.78
N GLU A 26 -11.25 19.44 -1.83
CA GLU A 26 -10.42 19.52 -0.63
C GLU A 26 -10.61 18.27 0.27
N HIS A 27 -11.86 17.88 0.54
CA HIS A 27 -12.12 16.67 1.33
C HIS A 27 -11.68 15.39 0.62
N ALA A 28 -11.77 15.34 -0.72
CA ALA A 28 -11.24 14.22 -1.50
C ALA A 28 -9.71 14.15 -1.41
N ALA A 29 -9.02 15.30 -1.44
CA ALA A 29 -7.57 15.37 -1.29
C ALA A 29 -7.11 14.93 0.11
N ASP A 30 -7.81 15.36 1.17
CA ASP A 30 -7.53 14.94 2.54
C ASP A 30 -7.71 13.43 2.74
N LEU A 31 -8.83 12.90 2.22
CA LEU A 31 -9.11 11.47 2.32
C LEU A 31 -8.10 10.65 1.51
N LEU A 32 -7.70 11.14 0.34
CA LEU A 32 -6.63 10.54 -0.45
C LEU A 32 -5.28 10.53 0.29
N ALA A 33 -4.92 11.63 0.95
CA ALA A 33 -3.69 11.72 1.74
C ALA A 33 -3.72 10.71 2.90
N LEU A 34 -4.86 10.59 3.59
CA LEU A 34 -5.06 9.61 4.66
C LEU A 34 -4.91 8.17 4.14
N PHE A 35 -5.56 7.84 3.02
CA PHE A 35 -5.46 6.51 2.40
C PHE A 35 -4.02 6.16 1.99
N LYS A 36 -3.32 7.10 1.37
CA LYS A 36 -1.91 6.93 0.98
C LYS A 36 -1.02 6.69 2.21
N ALA A 37 -1.21 7.46 3.28
CA ALA A 37 -0.48 7.29 4.52
C ALA A 37 -0.74 5.92 5.17
N ALA A 38 -2.01 5.50 5.24
CA ALA A 38 -2.40 4.19 5.77
C ALA A 38 -1.76 3.04 4.98
N ARG A 39 -1.74 3.11 3.65
CA ARG A 39 -1.08 2.09 2.81
C ARG A 39 0.43 2.02 3.01
N VAL A 40 1.08 3.16 3.22
CA VAL A 40 2.51 3.17 3.52
C VAL A 40 2.77 2.49 4.86
N GLU A 41 1.95 2.75 5.86
CA GLU A 41 2.10 2.13 7.18
C GLU A 41 1.83 0.63 7.15
N GLU A 42 0.77 0.19 6.47
CA GLU A 42 0.45 -1.23 6.28
C GLU A 42 1.59 -1.99 5.59
N ARG A 43 2.23 -1.38 4.57
CA ARG A 43 3.41 -1.97 3.91
C ARG A 43 4.58 -2.12 4.88
N LYS A 44 4.84 -1.14 5.74
CA LYS A 44 5.92 -1.24 6.75
C LYS A 44 5.63 -2.35 7.75
N ASP A 45 4.40 -2.47 8.22
CA ASP A 45 4.00 -3.51 9.17
C ASP A 45 4.11 -4.91 8.56
N LEU A 46 3.75 -5.03 7.28
CA LEU A 46 3.96 -6.26 6.52
C LEU A 46 5.44 -6.58 6.36
N ASP A 47 6.27 -5.62 5.94
CA ASP A 47 7.72 -5.80 5.82
C ASP A 47 8.37 -6.18 7.16
N LYS A 48 7.92 -5.57 8.25
CA LYS A 48 8.34 -5.92 9.61
C LYS A 48 8.00 -7.37 9.94
N SER A 49 6.76 -7.79 9.71
CA SER A 49 6.31 -9.17 9.96
C SER A 49 7.09 -10.20 9.13
N ILE A 50 7.40 -9.86 7.88
CA ILE A 50 8.26 -10.67 7.01
C ILE A 50 9.67 -10.78 7.60
N ASN A 51 10.26 -9.66 8.00
CA ASN A 51 11.60 -9.63 8.57
C ASN A 51 11.67 -10.41 9.89
N ASP A 52 10.67 -10.28 10.76
CA ASP A 52 10.58 -11.01 12.03
C ASP A 52 10.53 -12.52 11.76
N THR A 53 9.70 -12.96 10.80
CA THR A 53 9.61 -14.36 10.39
C THR A 53 10.93 -14.89 9.81
N LEU A 54 11.59 -14.12 8.93
CA LEU A 54 12.87 -14.52 8.35
C LEU A 54 14.01 -14.47 9.37
N SER A 55 13.92 -13.61 10.39
CA SER A 55 14.96 -13.47 11.41
C SER A 55 15.13 -14.75 12.23
N ALA A 56 14.06 -15.54 12.38
CA ALA A 56 14.07 -16.85 13.02
C ALA A 56 14.86 -17.92 12.23
N LEU A 57 15.13 -17.68 10.94
CA LEU A 57 15.94 -18.58 10.12
C LEU A 57 17.45 -18.29 10.27
N PRO A 58 18.31 -19.32 10.16
CA PRO A 58 19.74 -19.14 9.95
C PRO A 58 20.00 -18.17 8.80
N TRP A 59 20.96 -17.26 8.97
CA TRP A 59 21.19 -16.13 8.06
C TRP A 59 21.37 -16.54 6.58
N VAL A 60 22.00 -17.69 6.32
CA VAL A 60 22.23 -18.27 4.98
C VAL A 60 20.91 -18.61 4.26
N LEU A 61 19.86 -18.96 5.00
CA LEU A 61 18.56 -19.39 4.45
C LEU A 61 17.57 -18.24 4.24
N ARG A 62 17.83 -17.05 4.80
CA ARG A 62 16.88 -15.92 4.76
C ARG A 62 16.56 -15.45 3.34
N GLY A 63 17.57 -15.32 2.50
CA GLY A 63 17.41 -14.92 1.09
C GLY A 63 16.60 -15.92 0.26
N PRO A 64 16.96 -17.22 0.25
CA PRO A 64 16.18 -18.26 -0.40
C PRO A 64 14.73 -18.35 0.09
N ALA A 65 14.51 -18.29 1.41
CA ALA A 65 13.17 -18.34 1.99
C ALA A 65 12.30 -17.14 1.56
N LYS A 66 12.87 -15.93 1.56
CA LYS A 66 12.18 -14.72 1.05
C LYS A 66 11.80 -14.88 -0.42
N LYS A 67 12.68 -15.45 -1.25
CA LYS A 67 12.43 -15.66 -2.68
C LYS A 67 11.31 -16.66 -2.94
N ILE A 68 11.22 -17.73 -2.16
CA ILE A 68 10.17 -18.76 -2.28
C ILE A 68 8.81 -18.22 -1.81
N MET A 69 8.75 -17.58 -0.64
CA MET A 69 7.48 -17.14 -0.05
C MET A 69 6.88 -15.91 -0.75
N PHE A 70 7.70 -15.03 -1.30
CA PHE A 70 7.24 -13.73 -1.82
C PHE A 70 7.56 -13.48 -3.30
N GLY A 71 8.00 -14.52 -4.04
CA GLY A 71 8.23 -14.43 -5.48
C GLY A 71 9.24 -13.34 -5.86
N GLY A 72 10.54 -13.62 -5.69
CA GLY A 72 11.68 -12.83 -6.18
C GLY A 72 11.41 -11.34 -6.47
N GLY A 73 11.59 -10.48 -5.45
CA GLY A 73 11.30 -9.05 -5.47
C GLY A 73 11.47 -8.38 -6.84
N HIS A 74 10.34 -8.01 -7.43
CA HIS A 74 10.31 -7.09 -8.56
C HIS A 74 10.96 -5.77 -8.14
N LYS A 75 12.03 -5.42 -8.86
CA LYS A 75 12.66 -4.10 -8.89
C LYS A 75 11.65 -3.02 -9.22
#